data_AF-A0AAX0AU68-F1
#
_entry.id   AF-A0AAX0AU68-F1
#
_cell.length_a   1.000
_cell.length_b   1.000
_cell.length_c   1.000
_cell.angle_alpha   90.00
_cell.angle_beta   90.00
_cell.angle_gamma   90.00
#
_symmetry.space_group_name_H-M   'P 1'
#
loop_
_entity.id
_entity.type
_entity.pdbx_description
1 polymer ?
#
loop_
_entity_poly.entity_id
_entity_poly.type
_entity_poly.pdbx_seq_one_letter_code
_entity_poly.pdbx_strand_id
1 'polypeptide(L)'
;MTFIDNLSPEDLLILTNAFAISFSKDKTADEINVLGNFIVGIGCLMLTIASQQQYLTILQEARNSNATQNNDNNNAAADDITIG
;
A
#
# COMPACT_ATOMS: atom_id res chain seq x y z
N MET A 1 6.42 3.11 -13.34
CA MET A 1 6.52 1.82 -14.05
C MET A 1 7.64 1.05 -13.39
N THR A 2 7.30 0.07 -12.56
CA THR A 2 8.30 -0.84 -11.99
C THR A 2 8.70 -1.86 -13.06
N PHE A 3 9.88 -2.45 -12.92
CA PHE A 3 10.43 -3.41 -13.88
C PHE A 3 9.55 -4.66 -14.06
N ILE A 4 8.65 -4.94 -13.09
CA ILE A 4 7.76 -6.12 -13.09
C ILE A 4 6.37 -5.84 -13.69
N ASP A 5 6.02 -4.59 -14.01
CA ASP A 5 4.66 -4.21 -14.46
C ASP A 5 4.27 -4.85 -15.80
N ASN A 6 5.24 -5.35 -16.57
CA ASN A 6 5.04 -5.97 -17.89
C ASN A 6 5.15 -7.51 -17.87
N LEU A 7 5.34 -8.12 -16.70
CA LEU A 7 5.43 -9.58 -16.59
C LEU A 7 4.03 -10.19 -16.48
N SER A 8 3.79 -11.27 -17.23
CA SER A 8 2.60 -12.10 -17.00
C SER A 8 2.70 -12.82 -15.64
N PRO A 9 1.58 -13.32 -15.08
CA PRO A 9 1.62 -14.17 -13.89
C PRO A 9 2.56 -15.38 -14.06
N GLU A 10 2.61 -15.96 -15.25
CA GLU A 10 3.51 -17.06 -15.60
C GLU A 10 4.98 -16.64 -15.58
N ASP A 11 5.31 -15.48 -16.15
CA ASP A 11 6.68 -14.94 -16.12
C ASP A 11 7.13 -14.67 -14.69
N LEU A 12 6.23 -14.15 -13.84
CA LEU A 12 6.52 -13.89 -12.44
C LEU A 12 6.76 -15.19 -11.66
N LEU A 13 6.01 -16.25 -11.95
CA LEU A 13 6.23 -17.57 -11.37
C LEU A 13 7.60 -18.12 -11.76
N ILE A 14 7.97 -18.03 -13.04
CA ILE A 14 9.28 -18.46 -13.53
C ILE A 14 10.40 -17.69 -12.84
N LEU A 15 10.28 -16.36 -12.77
CA LEU A 15 11.25 -15.50 -12.11
C LEU A 15 11.41 -15.84 -10.63
N THR A 16 10.31 -16.07 -9.92
CA THR A 16 10.31 -16.40 -8.48
C THR A 16 10.99 -17.76 -8.24
N ASN A 17 10.73 -18.76 -9.09
CA ASN A 17 11.42 -20.04 -9.02
C ASN A 17 12.93 -19.92 -9.32
N ALA A 18 13.29 -19.17 -10.36
CA ALA A 18 14.70 -18.92 -10.69
C ALA A 18 15.43 -18.22 -9.55
N PHE A 19 14.77 -17.27 -8.88
CA PHE A 19 15.26 -16.60 -7.69
C PHE A 19 15.46 -17.59 -6.53
N ALA A 20 14.43 -18.37 -6.19
CA ALA A 20 14.50 -19.34 -5.10
C ALA A 20 15.62 -20.36 -5.29
N ILE A 21 15.77 -20.93 -6.49
CA ILE A 21 16.83 -21.88 -6.82
C ILE A 21 18.20 -21.23 -6.71
N SER A 22 18.38 -20.05 -7.32
CA SER A 22 19.66 -19.35 -7.34
C SER A 22 20.14 -18.95 -5.95
N PHE A 23 19.23 -18.45 -5.11
CA PHE A 23 19.55 -17.99 -3.76
C PHE A 23 19.74 -19.14 -2.76
N SER A 24 19.18 -20.32 -3.04
CA SER A 24 19.32 -21.51 -2.19
C SER A 24 20.53 -22.37 -2.56
N LYS A 25 21.15 -22.13 -3.71
CA LYS A 25 22.26 -22.95 -4.21
C LYS A 25 23.44 -22.93 -3.23
N ASP A 26 24.01 -24.11 -3.00
CA ASP A 26 25.18 -24.34 -2.14
C ASP A 26 24.98 -23.88 -0.68
N LYS A 27 23.72 -23.77 -0.22
CA LYS A 27 23.36 -23.43 1.15
C LYS A 27 22.79 -24.62 1.90
N THR A 28 22.96 -24.59 3.21
CA THR A 28 22.31 -25.52 4.14
C THR A 28 20.84 -25.16 4.34
N ALA A 29 20.05 -26.11 4.88
CA ALA A 29 18.65 -25.88 5.19
C ALA A 29 18.44 -24.70 6.18
N ASP A 30 19.32 -24.55 7.16
CA ASP A 30 19.24 -23.47 8.15
C ASP A 30 19.49 -22.10 7.50
N GLU A 31 20.48 -22.00 6.61
CA GLU A 31 20.76 -20.76 5.87
C GLU A 31 19.63 -20.40 4.91
N ILE A 32 19.03 -21.38 4.23
CA ILE A 32 17.86 -21.18 3.38
C ILE A 32 16.67 -20.68 4.21
N ASN A 33 16.46 -21.24 5.40
CA ASN A 33 15.36 -20.85 6.29
C ASN A 33 15.52 -19.40 6.76
N VAL A 34 16.73 -19.00 7.19
CA VAL A 34 17.03 -17.62 7.56
C VAL A 34 16.80 -16.65 6.40
N LEU A 35 17.29 -17.01 5.20
CA LEU A 35 17.14 -16.17 4.01
C LEU A 35 15.69 -16.05 3.55
N GLY A 36 14.94 -17.16 3.58
CA GLY A 36 13.52 -17.19 3.26
C GLY A 36 12.71 -16.32 4.23
N ASN A 37 12.95 -16.46 5.54
CA ASN A 37 12.29 -15.63 6.56
C ASN A 37 12.63 -14.15 6.40
N PHE A 38 13.86 -13.81 6.01
CA PHE A 38 14.25 -12.43 5.71
C PHE A 38 13.43 -11.85 4.54
N ILE A 39 13.28 -12.59 3.44
CA ILE A 39 12.49 -12.15 2.28
C ILE A 39 11.00 -12.02 2.63
N VAL A 40 10.45 -12.99 3.37
CA VAL A 40 9.07 -12.92 3.88
C VAL A 40 8.89 -11.67 4.74
N GLY A 41 9.83 -11.39 5.63
CA GLY A 41 9.81 -10.19 6.48
C GLY A 41 9.77 -8.89 5.69
N ILE A 42 10.60 -8.76 4.63
CA ILE A 42 10.57 -7.60 3.73
C ILE A 42 9.18 -7.45 3.09
N GLY A 43 8.61 -8.55 2.56
CA GLY A 43 7.28 -8.54 1.94
C GLY A 43 6.19 -8.07 2.92
N CYS A 44 6.20 -8.58 4.15
CA CYS A 44 5.27 -8.16 5.20
C CYS A 44 5.40 -6.67 5.53
N LEU A 45 6.62 -6.14 5.63
CA LEU A 45 6.86 -4.73 5.90
C LEU A 45 6.35 -3.85 4.75
N MET A 46 6.61 -4.24 3.49
CA MET A 46 6.10 -3.52 2.32
C MET A 46 4.57 -3.45 2.31
N LEU A 47 3.90 -4.58 2.56
CA LEU A 47 2.44 -4.63 2.65
C LEU A 47 1.92 -3.75 3.79
N THR A 48 2.57 -3.79 4.96
CA THR A 48 2.22 -2.96 6.11
C THR A 48 2.33 -1.48 5.80
N ILE A 49 3.42 -1.06 5.13
CA ILE A 49 3.61 0.33 4.69
C ILE A 49 2.50 0.74 3.72
N ALA A 50 2.17 -0.11 2.74
CA ALA A 50 1.11 0.18 1.78
C ALA A 50 -0.25 0.36 2.46
N SER A 51 -0.59 -0.52 3.41
CA SER A 51 -1.83 -0.40 4.21
C SER A 51 -1.86 0.88 5.04
N GLN A 52 -0.73 1.28 5.64
CA GLN A 52 -0.63 2.55 6.37
C GLN A 52 -0.82 3.76 5.46
N GLN A 53 -0.22 3.75 4.26
CA GLN A 53 -0.41 4.83 3.28
C GLN A 53 -1.87 4.95 2.85
N GLN A 54 -2.53 3.84 2.53
CA GLN A 54 -3.95 3.83 2.17
C GLN A 54 -4.84 4.35 3.30
N TYR A 55 -4.58 3.93 4.53
CA TYR A 55 -5.31 4.41 5.71
C TYR A 55 -5.19 5.93 5.89
N LEU A 56 -3.98 6.48 5.74
CA LEU A 56 -3.75 7.93 5.84
C LEU A 56 -4.48 8.71 4.75
N THR A 57 -4.51 8.18 3.51
CA THR A 57 -5.29 8.78 2.42
C THR A 57 -6.77 8.84 2.75
N ILE A 58 -7.36 7.74 3.24
CA ILE A 58 -8.77 7.69 3.65
C ILE A 58 -9.06 8.71 4.76
N LEU A 59 -8.17 8.83 5.75
CA LEU A 59 -8.32 9.79 6.84
C LEU A 59 -8.26 11.24 6.34
N GLN A 60 -7.39 11.53 5.37
CA GLN A 60 -7.28 12.84 4.75
C GLN A 60 -8.50 13.19 3.91
N GLU A 61 -9.00 12.26 3.11
CA GLU A 61 -10.24 12.41 2.34
C GLU A 61 -11.43 12.69 3.26
N ALA A 62 -11.60 11.90 4.33
CA ALA A 62 -12.65 12.12 5.33
C ALA A 62 -12.54 13.50 5.99
N ARG A 63 -11.32 13.98 6.29
CA ARG A 63 -11.11 15.32 6.84
C ARG A 63 -11.54 16.41 5.84
N ASN A 64 -11.16 16.25 4.58
CA ASN A 64 -11.46 17.22 3.53
C ASN A 64 -12.97 17.29 3.25
N SER A 65 -13.68 16.15 3.24
CA SER A 65 -15.14 16.11 3.10
C SER A 65 -15.87 16.86 4.24
N ASN A 66 -15.40 16.71 5.48
CA ASN A 66 -15.97 17.42 6.63
C ASN A 66 -15.70 18.94 6.60
N ALA A 67 -14.56 19.36 6.04
CA ALA A 67 -14.25 20.78 5.90
C ALA A 67 -15.16 21.48 4.86
N THR A 68 -15.48 20.80 3.75
CA THR A 68 -16.39 21.35 2.73
C THR A 68 -17.82 21.49 3.25
N GLN A 69 -18.35 20.49 3.97
CA GLN A 69 -19.70 20.56 4.56
C GLN A 69 -19.87 21.71 5.56
N ASN A 70 -18.84 22.00 6.37
CA ASN A 70 -18.92 23.13 7.31
C ASN A 70 -18.99 24.50 6.62
N ASN A 71 -18.39 24.65 5.44
CA ASN A 71 -18.47 25.90 4.69
C ASN A 71 -19.83 26.10 4.01
N ASP A 72 -20.46 25.02 3.54
CA ASP A 72 -21.80 25.09 2.93
C ASP A 72 -22.89 25.42 3.96
N ASN A 73 -22.79 24.85 5.17
CA ASN A 73 -23.74 25.11 6.26
C ASN A 73 -23.70 26.57 6.75
N ASN A 74 -22.51 27.18 6.78
CA ASN A 74 -22.35 28.57 7.20
C ASN A 74 -22.88 29.57 6.16
N ASN A 75 -22.82 29.22 4.87
CA ASN A 75 -23.36 30.07 3.81
C ASN A 75 -24.90 30.03 3.76
N ALA A 76 -25.50 28.86 3.96
CA ALA A 76 -26.97 28.72 4.02
C ALA A 76 -27.59 29.44 5.22
N ALA A 77 -26.93 29.43 6.38
CA ALA A 77 -27.40 30.16 7.57
C ALA A 77 -27.26 31.69 7.46
N ALA A 78 -26.30 32.20 6.67
CA ALA A 78 -26.15 33.63 6.42
C ALA A 78 -27.22 34.18 5.46
N ASP A 79 -27.67 33.37 4.50
CA ASP A 79 -28.74 33.74 3.56
C ASP A 79 -30.12 33.84 4.25
N ASP A 80 -30.38 32.99 5.27
CA ASP A 80 -31.63 33.00 6.05
C ASP A 80 -31.77 34.20 7.01
N ILE A 81 -30.65 34.80 7.47
CA ILE A 81 -30.67 35.94 8.40
C ILE A 81 -30.83 37.30 7.69
N THR A 82 -30.67 37.35 6.35
CA THR A 82 -30.66 38.62 5.59
C THR A 82 -32.06 39.04 5.09
N ILE A 83 -33.11 38.24 5.33
CA ILE A 83 -34.51 38.60 5.03
C ILE A 83 -35.26 38.88 6.34
N GLY A 84 -34.94 40.00 7.00
CA GLY A 84 -35.62 40.52 8.19
C GLY A 84 -35.85 42.02 8.10
#